data_AF-A0A3A0G729-F1
#
_entry.id   AF-A0A3A0G729-F1
#
_cell.length_a   1.000
_cell.length_b   1.000
_cell.length_c   1.000
_cell.angle_alpha   90.00
_cell.angle_beta   90.00
_cell.angle_gamma   90.00
#
_symmetry.space_group_name_H-M   'P 1'
#
loop_
_entity.id
_entity.type
_entity.pdbx_description
1 polymer ?
#
loop_
_entity_poly.entity_id
_entity_poly.type
_entity_poly.pdbx_seq_one_letter_code
_entity_poly.pdbx_strand_id
1 'polypeptide(L)'
;MTILGHFVRAQCSGGDLNAPRQNRAPKASAQASAFKHAIHGMQERLQNFILLRALKFWLAGLLMTLLAACDMTSVPPGKIMVKNEIRDANYNVIKVSGGGTSFTLSPGEHGIFPKGTTRLYFSRRYKDYTRQYTVECPSVLKDGIKIKLIDVHLNKIAGGCETVSASKG
;
A
#
# COMPACT_ATOMS: atom_id res chain seq x y z
N MET A 1 28.32 23.58 43.52
CA MET A 1 29.48 22.68 43.34
C MET A 1 30.39 23.32 42.30
N THR A 2 31.47 23.93 42.77
CA THR A 2 32.38 24.74 41.95
C THR A 2 33.69 23.96 41.87
N ILE A 3 34.06 23.46 40.69
CA ILE A 3 35.32 22.74 40.48
C ILE A 3 36.35 23.73 39.95
N LEU A 4 37.27 24.08 40.85
CA LEU A 4 38.50 24.82 40.63
C LEU A 4 39.52 23.86 39.98
N GLY A 5 40.13 24.24 38.85
CA GLY A 5 41.03 23.36 38.11
C GLY A 5 42.17 24.09 37.42
N HIS A 6 43.18 24.46 38.21
CA HIS A 6 44.61 24.58 37.91
C HIS A 6 45.06 25.16 36.55
N PHE A 7 45.52 26.41 36.59
CA PHE A 7 46.36 27.04 35.58
C PHE A 7 47.83 26.63 35.80
N VAL A 8 48.35 25.72 34.97
CA VAL A 8 49.78 25.33 34.98
C VAL A 8 50.56 26.31 34.12
N ARG A 9 51.38 27.16 34.75
CA ARG A 9 52.30 28.09 34.09
C ARG A 9 53.62 27.37 33.84
N ALA A 10 53.88 26.96 32.60
CA ALA A 10 55.18 26.40 32.21
C ALA A 10 56.23 27.52 32.18
N GLN A 11 57.30 27.36 32.97
CA GLN A 11 58.50 28.19 32.88
C GLN A 11 59.32 27.73 31.67
N CYS A 12 59.53 28.61 30.70
CA CYS A 12 60.47 28.35 29.61
C CYS A 12 61.91 28.55 30.10
N SER A 13 62.60 27.42 30.20
CA SER A 13 64.05 27.31 30.40
C SER A 13 64.82 27.95 29.23
N GLY A 14 65.90 28.66 29.56
CA GLY A 14 66.73 29.40 28.62
C GLY A 14 67.30 28.53 27.51
N GLY A 15 67.01 28.93 26.27
CA GLY A 15 67.59 28.36 25.07
C GLY A 15 68.89 29.06 24.71
N ASP A 16 69.96 28.26 24.62
CA ASP A 16 71.29 28.61 24.16
C ASP A 16 71.26 29.16 22.72
N LEU A 17 71.89 30.32 22.50
CA LEU A 17 71.84 31.10 21.26
C LEU A 17 72.76 30.56 20.15
N ASN A 18 73.52 29.50 20.39
CA ASN A 18 74.52 28.98 19.45
C ASN A 18 74.27 27.55 18.93
N ALA A 19 73.05 27.02 19.02
CA ALA A 19 72.75 25.71 18.44
C ALA A 19 72.73 25.78 16.89
N PRO A 20 73.53 24.96 16.17
CA PRO A 20 73.54 24.95 14.72
C PRO A 20 72.21 24.43 14.14
N ARG A 21 71.61 25.23 13.25
CA ARG A 21 70.39 24.89 12.51
C ARG A 21 70.59 23.60 11.70
N GLN A 22 70.08 22.47 12.21
CA GLN A 22 69.82 21.30 11.38
C GLN A 22 68.49 21.47 10.64
N ASN A 23 68.56 21.85 9.37
CA ASN A 23 67.45 21.77 8.43
C ASN A 23 67.11 20.30 8.16
N ARG A 24 66.36 19.64 9.03
CA ARG A 24 65.63 18.41 8.68
C ARG A 24 64.26 18.80 8.16
N ALA A 25 64.10 18.73 6.84
CA ALA A 25 62.78 18.71 6.23
C ALA A 25 61.94 17.58 6.87
N PRO A 26 60.73 17.86 7.37
CA PRO A 26 59.88 16.83 7.92
C PRO A 26 59.44 15.88 6.81
N LYS A 27 59.62 14.56 7.04
CA LYS A 27 59.01 13.47 6.27
C LYS A 27 57.47 13.47 6.45
N ALA A 28 56.81 14.57 6.11
CA ALA A 28 55.36 14.72 6.20
C ALA A 28 54.61 14.17 4.98
N SER A 29 55.33 13.80 3.89
CA SER A 29 54.71 13.39 2.63
C SER A 29 54.27 11.92 2.58
N ALA A 30 54.76 11.04 3.45
CA ALA A 30 54.43 9.61 3.41
C ALA A 30 53.16 9.24 4.20
N GLN A 31 52.74 10.04 5.20
CA GLN A 31 51.52 9.77 5.98
C GLN A 31 50.26 10.33 5.31
N ALA A 32 50.39 11.38 4.48
CA ALA A 32 49.26 12.00 3.79
C ALA A 32 48.70 11.13 2.63
N SER A 33 49.52 10.31 1.99
CA SER A 33 49.08 9.42 0.89
C SER A 33 48.35 8.17 1.41
N ALA A 34 48.79 7.60 2.53
CA ALA A 34 48.12 6.45 3.16
C ALA A 34 46.72 6.80 3.70
N PHE A 35 46.54 8.02 4.24
CA PHE A 35 45.25 8.47 4.76
C PHE A 35 44.23 8.72 3.65
N LYS A 36 44.65 9.25 2.49
CA LYS A 36 43.77 9.44 1.32
C LYS A 36 43.28 8.10 0.74
N HIS A 37 44.13 7.08 0.68
CA HIS A 37 43.71 5.75 0.22
C HIS A 37 42.72 5.07 1.17
N ALA A 38 42.86 5.26 2.49
CA ALA A 38 41.93 4.71 3.48
C ALA A 38 40.54 5.39 3.44
N ILE A 39 40.51 6.71 3.21
CA ILE A 39 39.24 7.47 3.11
C ILE A 39 38.47 7.09 1.84
N HIS A 40 39.15 6.94 0.70
CA HIS A 40 38.49 6.56 -0.56
C HIS A 40 37.86 5.17 -0.48
N GLY A 41 38.53 4.20 0.15
CA GLY A 41 37.99 2.84 0.33
C GLY A 41 36.81 2.77 1.31
N MET A 42 36.75 3.65 2.31
CA MET A 42 35.60 3.72 3.23
C MET A 42 34.37 4.38 2.59
N GLN A 43 34.57 5.34 1.68
CA GLN A 43 33.48 6.05 1.01
C GLN A 43 32.67 5.13 0.07
N GLU A 44 33.33 4.26 -0.70
CA GLU A 44 32.64 3.31 -1.59
C GLU A 44 31.84 2.26 -0.82
N ARG A 45 32.33 1.82 0.35
CA ARG A 45 31.62 0.87 1.22
C ARG A 45 30.38 1.49 1.85
N LEU A 46 30.43 2.78 2.20
CA LEU A 46 29.29 3.48 2.78
C LEU A 46 28.17 3.70 1.76
N GLN A 47 28.51 4.06 0.52
CA GLN A 47 27.52 4.23 -0.55
C GLN A 47 26.78 2.92 -0.85
N ASN A 48 27.51 1.81 -0.98
CA ASN A 48 26.90 0.50 -1.20
C ASN A 48 25.98 0.08 -0.05
N PHE A 49 26.33 0.43 1.20
CA PHE A 49 25.50 0.11 2.35
C PHE A 49 24.18 0.89 2.39
N ILE A 50 24.21 2.19 2.03
CA ILE A 50 23.00 3.02 1.95
C ILE A 50 22.09 2.53 0.82
N LEU A 51 22.64 2.21 -0.34
CA LEU A 51 21.89 1.72 -1.50
C LEU A 51 21.21 0.38 -1.20
N LEU A 52 21.91 -0.54 -0.51
CA LEU A 52 21.36 -1.83 -0.11
C LEU A 52 20.20 -1.69 0.90
N ARG A 53 20.30 -0.73 1.84
CA ARG A 53 19.21 -0.44 2.78
C ARG A 53 17.99 0.12 2.05
N ALA A 54 18.18 1.11 1.17
CA ALA A 54 17.09 1.69 0.39
C ALA A 54 16.39 0.64 -0.48
N LEU A 55 17.15 -0.25 -1.12
CA LEU A 55 16.62 -1.36 -1.92
C LEU A 55 15.78 -2.34 -1.08
N LYS A 56 16.23 -2.68 0.13
CA LYS A 56 15.46 -3.54 1.05
C LYS A 56 14.13 -2.90 1.45
N PHE A 57 14.10 -1.60 1.72
CA PHE A 57 12.86 -0.89 2.04
C PHE A 57 11.91 -0.80 0.84
N TRP A 58 12.45 -0.58 -0.37
CA TRP A 58 11.67 -0.61 -1.61
C TRP A 58 11.06 -1.98 -1.89
N LEU A 59 11.84 -3.05 -1.77
CA LEU A 59 11.36 -4.43 -1.93
C LEU A 59 10.30 -4.77 -0.88
N ALA A 60 10.50 -4.37 0.37
CA ALA A 60 9.50 -4.58 1.43
C ALA A 60 8.19 -3.82 1.16
N GLY A 61 8.27 -2.57 0.66
CA GLY A 61 7.09 -1.80 0.27
C GLY A 61 6.34 -2.40 -0.92
N LEU A 62 7.07 -2.89 -1.92
CA LEU A 62 6.48 -3.60 -3.07
C LEU A 62 5.79 -4.91 -2.63
N LEU A 63 6.40 -5.67 -1.73
CA LEU A 63 5.82 -6.92 -1.24
C LEU A 63 4.53 -6.69 -0.43
N MET A 64 4.49 -5.63 0.39
CA MET A 64 3.30 -5.27 1.16
C MET A 64 2.13 -4.81 0.29
N THR A 65 2.39 -4.16 -0.86
CA THR A 65 1.33 -3.76 -1.79
C THR A 65 0.74 -4.94 -2.56
N LEU A 66 1.54 -5.97 -2.85
CA LEU A 66 1.08 -7.22 -3.47
C LEU A 66 0.18 -8.06 -2.54
N LEU A 67 0.42 -8.04 -1.23
CA LEU A 67 -0.37 -8.82 -0.25
C LEU A 67 -1.77 -8.23 0.01
N ALA A 68 -1.98 -6.94 -0.24
CA ALA A 68 -3.25 -6.26 0.04
C ALA A 68 -4.36 -6.51 -1.02
N ALA A 69 -4.05 -7.20 -2.14
CA ALA A 69 -4.97 -7.32 -3.28
C ALA A 69 -5.78 -8.63 -3.34
N CYS A 70 -5.58 -9.56 -2.41
CA CYS A 70 -6.32 -10.82 -2.38
C CYS A 70 -7.64 -10.67 -1.61
N ASP A 71 -8.68 -10.16 -2.28
CA ASP A 71 -10.06 -10.23 -1.78
C ASP A 71 -10.59 -11.67 -1.95
N MET A 72 -10.09 -12.57 -1.08
CA MET A 72 -10.40 -14.01 -1.04
C MET A 72 -11.79 -14.30 -0.46
N THR A 73 -12.78 -13.46 -0.75
CA THR A 73 -14.19 -13.78 -0.50
C THR A 73 -14.61 -14.90 -1.47
N SER A 74 -14.31 -16.16 -1.13
CA SER A 74 -14.77 -17.32 -1.89
C SER A 74 -16.29 -17.42 -1.77
N VAL A 75 -16.98 -17.39 -2.91
CA VAL A 75 -18.45 -17.52 -2.93
C VAL A 75 -18.77 -19.02 -2.98
N PRO A 76 -19.59 -19.54 -2.06
CA PRO A 76 -19.98 -20.94 -2.10
C PRO A 76 -20.65 -21.31 -3.43
N PRO A 77 -20.40 -22.52 -3.98
CA PRO A 77 -21.05 -23.00 -5.19
C PRO A 77 -22.57 -22.88 -5.15
N GLY A 78 -23.17 -22.42 -6.26
CA GLY A 78 -24.61 -22.28 -6.38
C GLY A 78 -25.22 -21.08 -5.65
N LYS A 79 -24.40 -20.23 -5.00
CA LYS A 79 -24.84 -18.99 -4.37
C LYS A 79 -24.39 -17.78 -5.19
N ILE A 80 -25.07 -16.67 -4.94
CA ILE A 80 -24.78 -15.38 -5.58
C ILE A 80 -24.36 -14.40 -4.49
N MET A 81 -23.16 -13.86 -4.59
CA MET A 81 -22.70 -12.76 -3.77
C MET A 81 -22.87 -11.45 -4.53
N VAL A 82 -23.57 -10.50 -3.95
CA VAL A 82 -23.72 -9.15 -4.47
C VAL A 82 -22.84 -8.21 -3.66
N LYS A 83 -21.97 -7.46 -4.32
CA LYS A 83 -21.07 -6.49 -3.67
C LYS A 83 -21.34 -5.07 -4.16
N ASN A 84 -21.38 -4.13 -3.21
CA ASN A 84 -21.46 -2.72 -3.52
C ASN A 84 -20.05 -2.11 -3.61
N GLU A 85 -19.54 -1.94 -4.84
CA GLU A 85 -18.23 -1.31 -5.08
C GLU A 85 -18.32 0.21 -5.33
N ILE A 86 -19.50 0.82 -5.16
CA ILE A 86 -19.70 2.25 -5.42
C ILE A 86 -19.14 3.05 -4.24
N ARG A 87 -18.11 3.86 -4.50
CA ARG A 87 -17.44 4.73 -3.52
C ARG A 87 -17.96 6.16 -3.48
N ASP A 88 -19.08 6.43 -4.15
CA ASP A 88 -19.77 7.71 -3.99
C ASP A 88 -20.09 7.92 -2.49
N ALA A 89 -20.29 9.15 -2.05
CA ALA A 89 -20.55 9.50 -0.65
C ALA A 89 -22.05 9.70 -0.40
N ASN A 90 -22.83 10.11 -1.39
CA ASN A 90 -24.18 10.67 -1.16
C ASN A 90 -25.35 9.76 -1.62
N TYR A 91 -25.11 8.76 -2.46
CA TYR A 91 -26.16 7.98 -3.17
C TYR A 91 -25.79 6.50 -3.37
N ASN A 92 -25.33 5.85 -2.30
CA ASN A 92 -24.56 4.61 -2.40
C ASN A 92 -25.23 3.45 -1.68
N VAL A 93 -26.35 3.68 -1.01
CA VAL A 93 -27.11 2.60 -0.40
C VAL A 93 -27.93 1.92 -1.48
N ILE A 94 -27.69 0.62 -1.66
CA ILE A 94 -28.38 -0.21 -2.65
C ILE A 94 -29.28 -1.17 -1.89
N LYS A 95 -30.54 -1.28 -2.31
CA LYS A 95 -31.41 -2.36 -1.85
C LYS A 95 -31.40 -3.47 -2.89
N VAL A 96 -31.13 -4.69 -2.45
CA VAL A 96 -31.10 -5.87 -3.32
C VAL A 96 -31.96 -6.95 -2.71
N SER A 97 -32.90 -7.50 -3.46
CA SER A 97 -33.78 -8.59 -2.99
C SER A 97 -33.87 -9.72 -3.99
N GLY A 98 -34.09 -10.94 -3.49
CA GLY A 98 -34.18 -12.16 -4.29
C GLY A 98 -34.11 -13.41 -3.42
N GLY A 99 -34.68 -14.52 -3.91
CA GLY A 99 -34.65 -15.80 -3.20
C GLY A 99 -35.24 -15.77 -1.79
N GLY A 100 -36.22 -14.88 -1.53
CA GLY A 100 -36.81 -14.68 -0.20
C GLY A 100 -35.97 -13.84 0.78
N THR A 101 -34.83 -13.30 0.35
CA THR A 101 -33.95 -12.46 1.17
C THR A 101 -33.85 -11.04 0.61
N SER A 102 -33.53 -10.07 1.47
CA SER A 102 -33.30 -8.69 1.09
C SER A 102 -32.15 -8.10 1.89
N PHE A 103 -31.24 -7.42 1.20
CA PHE A 103 -30.10 -6.71 1.79
C PHE A 103 -30.17 -5.22 1.47
N THR A 104 -29.70 -4.41 2.40
CA THR A 104 -29.41 -2.99 2.17
C THR A 104 -27.91 -2.84 2.32
N LEU A 105 -27.21 -2.58 1.21
CA LEU A 105 -25.75 -2.61 1.12
C LEU A 105 -25.19 -1.20 1.01
N SER A 106 -24.37 -0.82 1.98
CA SER A 106 -23.53 0.38 1.99
C SER A 106 -22.26 0.16 1.15
N PRO A 107 -21.48 1.21 0.82
CA PRO A 107 -20.21 1.07 0.12
C PRO A 107 -19.28 0.05 0.77
N GLY A 108 -18.77 -0.90 -0.02
CA GLY A 108 -17.88 -1.97 0.45
C GLY A 108 -18.59 -3.18 1.04
N GLU A 109 -19.88 -3.09 1.37
CA GLU A 109 -20.65 -4.21 1.90
C GLU A 109 -21.04 -5.21 0.81
N HIS A 110 -21.33 -6.43 1.24
CA HIS A 110 -21.79 -7.51 0.38
C HIS A 110 -22.89 -8.33 1.07
N GLY A 111 -23.74 -8.95 0.26
CA GLY A 111 -24.77 -9.89 0.70
C GLY A 111 -24.69 -11.18 -0.11
N ILE A 112 -24.95 -12.32 0.53
CA ILE A 112 -24.96 -13.63 -0.13
C ILE A 112 -26.39 -14.16 -0.16
N PHE A 113 -26.89 -14.40 -1.36
CA PHE A 113 -28.23 -14.94 -1.60
C PHE A 113 -28.24 -16.47 -1.49
N PRO A 114 -29.37 -17.07 -1.08
CA PRO A 114 -29.50 -18.51 -0.98
C PRO A 114 -29.39 -19.19 -2.35
N LYS A 115 -29.07 -20.49 -2.32
CA LYS A 115 -29.01 -21.33 -3.53
C LYS A 115 -30.37 -21.35 -4.22
N GLY A 116 -30.36 -21.35 -5.55
CA GLY A 116 -31.58 -21.35 -6.37
C GLY A 116 -32.21 -19.98 -6.59
N THR A 117 -31.53 -18.90 -6.17
CA THR A 117 -31.95 -17.54 -6.51
C THR A 117 -31.79 -17.30 -8.01
N THR A 118 -32.91 -17.24 -8.73
CA THR A 118 -32.95 -17.02 -10.19
C THR A 118 -33.24 -15.59 -10.59
N ARG A 119 -33.82 -14.78 -9.71
CA ARG A 119 -34.16 -13.38 -9.99
C ARG A 119 -33.74 -12.49 -8.84
N LEU A 120 -33.07 -11.40 -9.17
CA LEU A 120 -32.60 -10.37 -8.26
C LEU A 120 -33.17 -9.02 -8.68
N TYR A 121 -33.65 -8.26 -7.71
CA TYR A 121 -34.14 -6.90 -7.89
C TYR A 121 -33.18 -5.94 -7.20
N PHE A 122 -32.62 -5.02 -7.97
CA PHE A 122 -31.72 -3.99 -7.49
C PHE A 122 -32.45 -2.65 -7.53
N SER A 123 -32.36 -1.88 -6.45
CA SER A 123 -32.84 -0.52 -6.38
C SER A 123 -31.71 0.39 -5.91
N ARG A 124 -31.34 1.34 -6.79
CA ARG A 124 -30.35 2.38 -6.49
C ARG A 124 -31.02 3.74 -6.54
N ARG A 125 -30.92 4.48 -5.44
CA ARG A 125 -31.38 5.86 -5.34
C ARG A 125 -30.32 6.81 -5.88
N TYR A 126 -30.72 7.72 -6.76
CA TYR A 126 -29.94 8.87 -7.20
C TYR A 126 -30.54 10.14 -6.58
N LYS A 127 -29.90 11.29 -6.84
CA LYS A 127 -30.40 12.59 -6.38
C LYS A 127 -31.85 12.86 -6.82
N ASP A 128 -32.14 12.62 -8.10
CA ASP A 128 -33.39 13.06 -8.72
C ASP A 128 -34.35 11.91 -9.08
N TYR A 129 -33.91 10.65 -8.95
CA TYR A 129 -34.71 9.49 -9.36
C TYR A 129 -34.22 8.20 -8.70
N THR A 130 -35.01 7.13 -8.80
CA THR A 130 -34.57 5.78 -8.42
C THR A 130 -34.47 4.90 -9.65
N ARG A 131 -33.35 4.20 -9.82
CA ARG A 131 -33.19 3.23 -10.90
C ARG A 131 -33.36 1.82 -10.34
N GLN A 132 -34.26 1.09 -10.95
CA GLN A 132 -34.52 -0.30 -10.63
C GLN A 132 -33.96 -1.18 -11.74
N TYR A 133 -33.34 -2.30 -11.36
CA TYR A 133 -32.86 -3.31 -12.29
C TYR A 133 -33.42 -4.66 -11.87
N THR A 134 -33.84 -5.44 -12.85
CA THR A 134 -34.15 -6.86 -12.66
C THR A 134 -33.06 -7.64 -13.36
N VAL A 135 -32.41 -8.53 -12.61
CA VAL A 135 -31.39 -9.45 -13.14
C VAL A 135 -31.94 -10.86 -13.01
N GLU A 136 -31.87 -11.61 -14.10
CA GLU A 136 -32.15 -13.04 -14.10
C GLU A 136 -30.85 -13.83 -14.18
N CYS A 137 -30.78 -14.91 -13.41
CA CYS A 137 -29.65 -15.81 -13.35
C CYS A 137 -30.13 -17.24 -13.69
N PRO A 138 -29.26 -18.08 -14.26
CA PRO A 138 -29.59 -19.47 -14.55
C PRO A 138 -30.04 -20.22 -13.28
N SER A 139 -31.00 -21.13 -13.43
CA SER A 139 -31.50 -21.95 -12.32
C SER A 139 -30.45 -22.89 -11.73
N VAL A 140 -29.46 -23.29 -12.54
CA VAL A 140 -28.37 -24.18 -12.14
C VAL A 140 -27.05 -23.43 -12.24
N LEU A 141 -26.56 -22.99 -11.08
CA LEU A 141 -25.25 -22.39 -10.93
C LEU A 141 -24.25 -23.44 -10.44
N LYS A 142 -23.22 -23.73 -11.24
CA LYS A 142 -22.15 -24.68 -10.88
C LYS A 142 -21.18 -24.05 -9.89
N ASP A 143 -20.81 -22.80 -10.13
CA ASP A 143 -19.88 -22.04 -9.31
C ASP A 143 -20.60 -20.94 -8.51
N GLY A 144 -19.91 -20.36 -7.54
CA GLY A 144 -20.38 -19.16 -6.86
C GLY A 144 -20.18 -17.94 -7.73
N ILE A 145 -21.22 -17.11 -7.91
CA ILE A 145 -21.14 -15.91 -8.74
C ILE A 145 -20.92 -14.68 -7.87
N LYS A 146 -20.01 -13.80 -8.27
CA LYS A 146 -19.88 -12.44 -7.75
C LYS A 146 -20.55 -11.46 -8.72
N ILE A 147 -21.56 -10.73 -8.26
CA ILE A 147 -22.22 -9.66 -9.01
C ILE A 147 -21.82 -8.33 -8.39
N LYS A 148 -21.21 -7.45 -9.19
CA LYS A 148 -20.93 -6.07 -8.81
C LYS A 148 -22.03 -5.18 -9.37
N LEU A 149 -22.47 -4.17 -8.63
CA LEU A 149 -23.53 -3.29 -9.14
C LEU A 149 -23.11 -2.54 -10.42
N ILE A 150 -21.82 -2.19 -10.54
CA ILE A 150 -21.29 -1.55 -11.74
C ILE A 150 -21.50 -2.46 -12.97
N ASP A 151 -21.31 -3.77 -12.81
CA ASP A 151 -21.50 -4.74 -13.88
C ASP A 151 -22.98 -4.84 -14.28
N VAL A 152 -23.91 -4.74 -13.32
CA VAL A 152 -25.35 -4.68 -13.61
C VAL A 152 -25.69 -3.43 -14.44
N HIS A 153 -25.13 -2.29 -14.08
CA HIS A 153 -25.36 -1.04 -14.80
C HIS A 153 -24.80 -1.08 -16.23
N LEU A 154 -23.65 -1.73 -16.42
CA LEU A 154 -22.99 -1.89 -17.71
C LEU A 154 -23.50 -3.09 -18.51
N ASN A 155 -24.44 -3.87 -17.96
CA ASN A 155 -24.93 -5.14 -18.49
C ASN A 155 -23.78 -6.14 -18.82
N LYS A 156 -22.81 -6.26 -17.92
CA LYS A 156 -21.62 -7.13 -18.02
C LYS A 156 -21.55 -8.11 -16.85
N ILE A 157 -22.68 -8.71 -16.49
CA ILE A 157 -22.78 -9.58 -15.31
C ILE A 157 -22.16 -10.95 -15.63
N ALA A 158 -21.38 -11.49 -14.71
CA ALA A 158 -20.76 -12.80 -14.86
C ALA A 158 -21.73 -13.97 -14.61
N GLY A 159 -21.33 -15.18 -15.03
CA GLY A 159 -22.01 -16.43 -14.68
C GLY A 159 -23.36 -16.65 -15.39
N GLY A 160 -23.55 -16.02 -16.55
CA GLY A 160 -24.76 -16.19 -17.37
C GLY A 160 -25.99 -15.46 -16.85
N CYS A 161 -25.83 -14.57 -15.86
CA CYS A 161 -26.89 -13.68 -15.45
C CYS A 161 -27.03 -12.51 -16.43
N GLU A 162 -28.26 -12.05 -16.66
CA GLU A 162 -28.57 -10.98 -17.61
C GLU A 162 -29.54 -9.96 -17.00
N THR A 163 -29.38 -8.69 -17.41
CA THR A 163 -30.33 -7.63 -17.03
C THR A 163 -31.56 -7.73 -17.92
N VAL A 164 -32.68 -8.19 -17.37
CA VAL A 164 -33.96 -8.32 -18.11
C VAL A 164 -34.71 -7.00 -18.19
N SER A 165 -34.58 -6.15 -17.18
CA SER A 165 -35.24 -4.84 -17.16
C SER A 165 -34.42 -3.81 -16.41
N ALA A 166 -34.47 -2.58 -16.91
CA ALA A 166 -33.95 -1.40 -16.24
C ALA A 166 -34.96 -0.28 -16.38
N SER A 167 -35.56 0.15 -15.27
CA SER A 167 -36.57 1.21 -15.25
C SER A 167 -36.13 2.37 -14.37
N LYS A 168 -36.58 3.57 -14.76
CA LYS A 168 -36.44 4.79 -13.98
C LYS A 168 -37.79 5.06 -13.33
N GLY A 169 -37.82 5.03 -12.00
CA GLY A 169 -38.96 5.43 -11.18
C GLY A 169 -38.73 6.75 -10.47
#